data_AF-A0A812ZE37-F1
#
_entry.id   AF-A0A812ZE37-F1
#
_cell.length_a   1.000
_cell.length_b   1.000
_cell.length_c   1.000
_cell.angle_alpha   90.00
_cell.angle_beta   90.00
_cell.angle_gamma   90.00
#
_symmetry.space_group_name_H-M   'P 1'
#
loop_
_entity.id
_entity.type
_entity.pdbx_description
1 polymer ?
#
loop_
_entity_poly.entity_id
_entity_poly.type
_entity_poly.pdbx_seq_one_letter_code
_entity_poly.pdbx_strand_id
1 'polypeptide(L)'
;MLGFTPVEAGCGRGSTEAFEELLSQTSGSIDISRCLYLAMVCGGGKPELVHRLVEEQADVNYQYKIRYFGINGVYCAYNAALYRSGKKTIGTTAGYHGHGQTPLMAAVMTGQYEGAAALLSAGARLDLRNYRNWTAADFARGDSLPRFLSEALEGQTAEAERITADAVASSFFQI
;
A
#
# COMPACT_ATOMS: atom_id res chain seq x y z
N MET A 1 2.73 -12.57 -17.73
CA MET A 1 2.28 -11.53 -16.78
C MET A 1 1.05 -12.05 -16.05
N LEU A 2 0.96 -11.91 -14.73
CA LEU A 2 -0.15 -12.38 -13.87
C LEU A 2 -1.48 -11.61 -14.09
N GLY A 3 -1.73 -11.14 -15.32
CA GLY A 3 -2.85 -10.24 -15.65
C GLY A 3 -2.58 -8.77 -15.31
N PHE A 4 -1.32 -8.38 -15.10
CA PHE A 4 -0.95 -6.99 -14.86
C PHE A 4 -0.84 -6.17 -16.14
N THR A 5 -1.27 -4.91 -16.11
CA THR A 5 -1.02 -3.95 -17.19
C THR A 5 0.43 -3.46 -17.15
N PRO A 6 0.96 -2.88 -18.24
CA PRO A 6 2.30 -2.27 -18.24
C PRO A 6 2.46 -1.19 -17.17
N VAL A 7 1.42 -0.35 -16.98
CA VAL A 7 1.39 0.70 -15.96
C VAL A 7 1.50 0.09 -14.56
N GLU A 8 0.72 -0.95 -14.25
CA GLU A 8 0.79 -1.65 -12.97
C GLU A 8 2.18 -2.26 -12.70
N ALA A 9 2.84 -2.77 -13.74
CA ALA A 9 4.21 -3.28 -13.62
C ALA A 9 5.23 -2.16 -13.36
N GLY A 10 5.07 -0.99 -13.99
CA GLY A 10 5.89 0.20 -13.74
C GLY A 10 5.75 0.72 -12.31
N CYS A 11 4.51 0.84 -11.82
CA CYS A 11 4.23 1.21 -10.43
C CYS A 11 4.81 0.21 -9.45
N GLY A 12 4.75 -1.09 -9.77
CA GLY A 12 5.36 -2.15 -8.96
C GLY A 12 6.88 -2.04 -8.81
N ARG A 13 7.57 -1.26 -9.65
CA ARG A 13 9.01 -0.97 -9.56
C ARG A 13 9.33 0.40 -8.96
N GLY A 14 8.32 1.20 -8.63
CA GLY A 14 8.53 2.53 -8.06
C GLY A 14 9.16 3.51 -9.04
N SER A 15 8.96 3.35 -10.36
CA SER A 15 9.44 4.35 -11.34
C SER A 15 8.31 5.31 -11.67
N THR A 16 8.47 6.54 -11.22
CA THR A 16 7.54 7.64 -11.47
C THR A 16 7.57 8.05 -12.94
N GLU A 17 8.74 8.04 -13.56
CA GLU A 17 8.93 8.40 -14.96
C GLU A 17 8.25 7.39 -15.88
N ALA A 18 8.42 6.09 -15.60
CA ALA A 18 7.74 5.05 -16.35
C ALA A 18 6.22 5.10 -16.14
N PHE A 19 5.76 5.49 -14.95
CA PHE A 19 4.34 5.69 -14.67
C PHE A 19 3.77 6.84 -15.52
N GLU A 20 4.42 8.00 -15.53
CA GLU A 20 3.96 9.17 -16.30
C GLU A 20 3.96 8.94 -17.80
N GLU A 21 5.03 8.31 -18.32
CA GLU A 21 5.12 7.98 -19.74
C GLU A 21 4.06 6.95 -20.16
N LEU A 22 3.83 5.92 -19.34
CA LEU A 22 2.79 4.93 -19.66
C LEU A 22 1.38 5.50 -19.47
N LEU A 23 1.19 6.45 -18.55
CA LEU A 23 -0.08 7.16 -18.38
C LEU A 23 -0.39 8.02 -19.61
N SER A 24 0.61 8.72 -20.16
CA SER A 24 0.44 9.56 -21.36
C SER A 24 0.10 8.75 -22.62
N GLN A 25 0.64 7.53 -22.72
CA GLN A 25 0.42 6.65 -23.87
C GLN A 25 -0.84 5.78 -23.76
N THR A 26 -1.39 5.61 -22.57
CA THR A 26 -2.52 4.69 -22.36
C THR A 26 -3.85 5.40 -22.62
N SER A 27 -4.56 4.98 -23.67
CA SER A 27 -5.89 5.50 -24.02
C SER A 27 -7.05 4.80 -23.26
N GLY A 28 -6.75 3.90 -22.33
CA GLY A 28 -7.74 3.11 -21.58
C GLY A 28 -7.96 3.61 -20.15
N SER A 29 -9.06 3.18 -19.52
CA SER A 29 -9.33 3.45 -18.10
C SER A 29 -8.33 2.67 -17.23
N ILE A 30 -7.33 3.35 -16.70
CA ILE A 30 -6.41 2.80 -15.69
C ILE A 30 -7.04 2.97 -14.31
N ASP A 31 -7.01 1.92 -13.50
CA ASP A 31 -7.37 2.01 -12.08
C ASP A 31 -6.14 2.47 -11.28
N ILE A 32 -5.99 3.79 -11.12
CA ILE A 32 -4.85 4.41 -10.42
C ILE A 32 -4.79 3.95 -8.95
N SER A 33 -5.96 3.73 -8.32
CA SER A 33 -6.05 3.23 -6.94
C SER A 33 -5.49 1.81 -6.82
N ARG A 34 -5.77 0.97 -7.82
CA ARG A 34 -5.16 -0.35 -7.93
C ARG A 34 -3.65 -0.28 -8.18
N CYS A 35 -3.17 0.67 -8.98
CA CYS A 35 -1.73 0.91 -9.18
C CYS A 35 -1.03 1.28 -7.87
N LEU A 36 -1.63 2.15 -7.05
CA LEU A 36 -1.14 2.50 -5.72
C LEU A 36 -1.01 1.27 -4.82
N TYR A 37 -2.07 0.44 -4.77
CA TYR A 37 -2.02 -0.81 -4.02
C TYR A 37 -0.90 -1.75 -4.52
N LEU A 38 -0.77 -1.94 -5.84
CA LEU A 38 0.24 -2.85 -6.41
C LEU A 38 1.67 -2.33 -6.21
N ALA A 39 1.89 -1.02 -6.20
CA ALA A 39 3.17 -0.43 -5.81
C ALA A 39 3.58 -0.87 -4.39
N MET A 40 2.64 -0.87 -3.45
CA MET A 40 2.86 -1.32 -2.07
C MET A 40 3.09 -2.83 -1.94
N VAL A 41 2.56 -3.65 -2.84
CA VAL A 41 2.76 -5.11 -2.80
C VAL A 41 4.09 -5.53 -3.46
N CYS A 42 4.50 -4.83 -4.51
CA CYS A 42 5.59 -5.27 -5.40
C CYS A 42 6.96 -4.61 -5.13
N GLY A 43 7.07 -3.74 -4.12
CA GLY A 43 8.32 -3.05 -3.78
C GLY A 43 8.51 -1.68 -4.46
N GLY A 44 7.42 -1.05 -4.92
CA GLY A 44 7.42 0.26 -5.57
C GLY A 44 7.00 1.43 -4.68
N GLY A 45 6.89 1.23 -3.37
CA GLY A 45 6.40 2.19 -2.39
C GLY A 45 7.39 3.29 -2.03
N LYS A 46 7.88 3.97 -3.05
CA LYS A 46 8.63 5.22 -2.91
C LYS A 46 7.66 6.37 -2.62
N PRO A 47 7.98 7.29 -1.68
CA PRO A 47 7.12 8.42 -1.37
C PRO A 47 6.72 9.23 -2.60
N GLU A 48 7.66 9.45 -3.52
CA GLU A 48 7.44 10.25 -4.74
C GLU A 48 6.34 9.63 -5.61
N LEU A 49 6.38 8.30 -5.82
CA LEU A 49 5.34 7.63 -6.59
C LEU A 49 4.00 7.66 -5.85
N VAL A 50 3.98 7.51 -4.53
CA VAL A 50 2.75 7.60 -3.73
C VAL A 50 2.10 8.97 -3.89
N HIS A 51 2.88 10.05 -3.74
CA HIS A 51 2.38 11.41 -3.88
C HIS A 51 1.79 11.65 -5.28
N ARG A 52 2.51 11.25 -6.34
CA ARG A 52 2.02 11.39 -7.72
C ARG A 52 0.72 10.61 -7.96
N LEU A 53 0.63 9.37 -7.47
CA LEU A 53 -0.60 8.57 -7.60
C LEU A 53 -1.78 9.21 -6.85
N VAL A 54 -1.53 9.79 -5.67
CA VAL A 54 -2.56 10.50 -4.89
C VAL A 54 -2.99 11.79 -5.59
N GLU A 55 -2.07 12.54 -6.21
CA GLU A 55 -2.40 13.71 -7.05
C GLU A 55 -3.31 13.33 -8.23
N GLU A 56 -3.06 12.18 -8.84
CA GLU A 56 -3.91 11.54 -9.86
C GLU A 56 -5.20 10.90 -9.30
N GLN A 57 -5.63 11.33 -8.10
CA GLN A 57 -6.87 10.91 -7.45
C GLN A 57 -6.93 9.41 -7.09
N ALA A 58 -5.79 8.78 -6.81
CA ALA A 58 -5.80 7.45 -6.20
C ALA A 58 -6.50 7.47 -4.84
N ASP A 59 -7.43 6.54 -4.63
CA ASP A 59 -8.01 6.30 -3.32
C ASP A 59 -6.96 5.62 -2.41
N VAL A 60 -6.44 6.37 -1.45
CA VAL A 60 -5.48 5.90 -0.44
C VAL A 60 -6.02 4.75 0.42
N ASN A 61 -7.35 4.62 0.48
CA ASN A 61 -8.07 3.61 1.26
C ASN A 61 -8.63 2.47 0.39
N TYR A 62 -8.22 2.39 -0.87
CA TYR A 62 -8.68 1.38 -1.82
C TYR A 62 -8.56 -0.04 -1.29
N GLN A 63 -9.65 -0.81 -1.35
CA GLN A 63 -9.64 -2.20 -0.92
C GLN A 63 -9.50 -3.16 -2.10
N TYR A 64 -8.38 -3.87 -2.15
CA TYR A 64 -8.03 -4.71 -3.28
C TYR A 64 -9.00 -5.89 -3.49
N LYS A 65 -9.48 -6.05 -4.73
CA LYS A 65 -10.35 -7.16 -5.10
C LYS A 65 -9.62 -8.20 -5.94
N ILE A 66 -9.54 -9.42 -5.40
CA ILE A 66 -8.99 -10.57 -6.13
C ILE A 66 -10.06 -11.05 -7.12
N ARG A 67 -9.69 -11.13 -8.39
CA ARG A 67 -10.53 -11.74 -9.43
C ARG A 67 -10.31 -13.25 -9.45
N TYR A 68 -11.16 -14.00 -8.74
CA TYR A 68 -10.99 -15.43 -8.48
C TYR A 68 -10.86 -16.30 -9.74
N PHE A 69 -11.60 -16.00 -10.80
CA PHE A 69 -11.58 -16.76 -12.06
C PHE A 69 -10.54 -16.27 -13.07
N GLY A 70 -9.54 -15.48 -12.65
CA GLY A 70 -8.41 -15.07 -13.48
C GLY A 70 -7.10 -15.76 -13.06
N ILE A 71 -6.05 -15.63 -13.88
CA ILE A 71 -4.71 -16.19 -13.57
C ILE A 71 -4.18 -15.72 -12.20
N ASN A 72 -4.47 -14.46 -11.85
CA ASN A 72 -4.15 -13.89 -10.54
C ASN A 72 -4.93 -14.59 -9.41
N GLY A 73 -6.22 -14.89 -9.61
CA GLY A 73 -7.04 -15.62 -8.65
C GLY A 73 -6.52 -17.04 -8.39
N VAL A 74 -6.11 -17.76 -9.45
CA VAL A 74 -5.47 -19.08 -9.33
C VAL A 74 -4.16 -18.99 -8.56
N TYR A 75 -3.33 -18.00 -8.87
CA TYR A 75 -2.08 -17.74 -8.16
C TYR A 75 -2.31 -17.43 -6.66
N CYS A 76 -3.28 -16.57 -6.34
CA CYS A 76 -3.65 -16.26 -4.96
C CYS A 76 -4.20 -17.51 -4.25
N ALA A 77 -5.02 -18.33 -4.91
CA ALA A 77 -5.56 -19.57 -4.32
C ALA A 77 -4.46 -20.58 -4.00
N TYR A 78 -3.48 -20.74 -4.89
CA TYR A 78 -2.30 -21.57 -4.66
C TYR A 78 -1.48 -21.08 -3.45
N ASN A 79 -1.17 -19.79 -3.41
CA ASN A 79 -0.44 -19.18 -2.30
C ASN A 79 -1.22 -19.26 -0.97
N ALA A 80 -2.54 -19.11 -1.03
CA ALA A 80 -3.42 -19.27 0.13
C ALA A 80 -3.41 -20.72 0.65
N ALA A 81 -3.29 -21.72 -0.23
CA ALA A 81 -3.11 -23.11 0.19
C ALA A 81 -1.75 -23.32 0.86
N LEU A 82 -0.66 -22.80 0.29
CA LEU A 82 0.66 -22.87 0.89
C LEU A 82 0.72 -22.19 2.28
N TYR A 83 0.06 -21.04 2.42
CA TYR A 83 -0.06 -20.34 3.71
C TYR A 83 -0.76 -21.21 4.76
N ARG A 84 -1.88 -21.85 4.40
CA ARG A 84 -2.60 -22.78 5.29
C ARG A 84 -1.78 -24.00 5.67
N SER A 85 -0.91 -24.47 4.78
CA SER A 85 0.04 -25.55 5.06
C SER A 85 1.24 -25.11 5.92
N GLY A 86 1.27 -23.86 6.40
CA GLY A 86 2.29 -23.35 7.31
C GLY A 86 3.47 -22.64 6.63
N LYS A 87 3.54 -22.59 5.30
CA LYS A 87 4.57 -21.82 4.59
C LYS A 87 4.20 -20.35 4.60
N LYS A 88 4.72 -19.62 5.58
CA LYS A 88 4.51 -18.17 5.76
C LYS A 88 5.69 -17.40 5.18
N THR A 89 5.44 -16.77 4.04
CA THR A 89 6.36 -15.86 3.32
C THR A 89 5.58 -14.62 2.90
N ILE A 90 6.24 -13.55 2.46
CA ILE A 90 5.56 -12.35 1.97
C ILE A 90 4.54 -12.71 0.86
N GLY A 91 4.95 -13.48 -0.15
CA GLY A 91 4.07 -13.85 -1.27
C GLY A 91 2.89 -14.76 -0.87
N THR A 92 3.10 -15.71 0.04
CA THR A 92 2.01 -16.60 0.51
C THR A 92 1.03 -15.85 1.42
N THR A 93 1.55 -14.93 2.25
CA THR A 93 0.76 -14.04 3.10
C THR A 93 -0.07 -13.08 2.24
N ALA A 94 0.52 -12.45 1.23
CA ALA A 94 -0.19 -11.60 0.27
C ALA A 94 -1.28 -12.37 -0.49
N GLY A 95 -1.00 -13.61 -0.91
CA GLY A 95 -2.01 -14.46 -1.56
C GLY A 95 -3.17 -14.87 -0.64
N TYR A 96 -2.91 -15.04 0.65
CA TYR A 96 -3.92 -15.46 1.63
C TYR A 96 -4.75 -14.30 2.20
N HIS A 97 -4.12 -13.16 2.48
CA HIS A 97 -4.72 -11.99 3.12
C HIS A 97 -4.99 -10.81 2.18
N GLY A 98 -4.60 -10.90 0.91
CA GLY A 98 -4.68 -9.79 -0.03
C GLY A 98 -6.09 -9.32 -0.36
N HIS A 99 -7.12 -10.14 -0.13
CA HIS A 99 -8.49 -9.72 -0.44
C HIS A 99 -9.03 -8.71 0.57
N GLY A 100 -9.40 -7.52 0.09
CA GLY A 100 -9.82 -6.39 0.91
C GLY A 100 -8.65 -5.64 1.56
N GLN A 101 -7.41 -5.97 1.22
CA GLN A 101 -6.23 -5.31 1.75
C GLN A 101 -6.13 -3.87 1.20
N THR A 102 -5.77 -2.91 2.06
CA THR A 102 -5.52 -1.51 1.69
C THR A 102 -4.06 -1.29 1.30
N PRO A 103 -3.71 -0.19 0.61
CA PRO A 103 -2.31 0.18 0.36
C PRO A 103 -1.48 0.20 1.64
N LEU A 104 -2.01 0.76 2.74
CA LEU A 104 -1.29 0.81 4.02
C LEU A 104 -1.02 -0.60 4.59
N MET A 105 -2.01 -1.50 4.57
CA MET A 105 -1.80 -2.88 5.00
C MET A 105 -0.75 -3.58 4.14
N ALA A 106 -0.71 -3.31 2.83
CA ALA A 106 0.27 -3.88 1.92
C ALA A 106 1.68 -3.33 2.22
N ALA A 107 1.81 -2.03 2.46
CA ALA A 107 3.07 -1.39 2.78
C ALA A 107 3.68 -1.92 4.08
N VAL A 108 2.87 -2.07 5.14
CA VAL A 108 3.31 -2.66 6.41
C VAL A 108 3.75 -4.11 6.23
N MET A 109 2.94 -4.93 5.54
CA MET A 109 3.24 -6.34 5.28
C MET A 109 4.53 -6.56 4.47
N THR A 110 4.87 -5.65 3.55
CA THR A 110 6.05 -5.76 2.69
C THR A 110 7.25 -4.97 3.19
N GLY A 111 7.13 -4.27 4.32
CA GLY A 111 8.21 -3.48 4.92
C GLY A 111 8.50 -2.15 4.19
N GLN A 112 7.55 -1.64 3.40
CA GLN A 112 7.69 -0.39 2.65
C GLN A 112 7.31 0.81 3.51
N TYR A 113 8.16 1.10 4.50
CA TYR A 113 7.83 2.05 5.57
C TYR A 113 7.77 3.51 5.12
N GLU A 114 8.60 3.90 4.15
CA GLU A 114 8.57 5.22 3.53
C GLU A 114 7.25 5.43 2.75
N GLY A 115 6.83 4.42 2.00
CA GLY A 115 5.52 4.40 1.34
C GLY A 115 4.37 4.42 2.35
N ALA A 116 4.49 3.69 3.46
CA ALA A 116 3.52 3.73 4.56
C ALA A 116 3.42 5.13 5.18
N ALA A 117 4.56 5.81 5.40
CA ALA A 117 4.59 7.19 5.88
C ALA A 117 3.86 8.15 4.92
N ALA A 118 4.13 8.05 3.62
CA ALA A 118 3.46 8.85 2.60
C ALA A 118 1.94 8.61 2.57
N LEU A 119 1.52 7.34 2.70
CA LEU A 119 0.10 6.97 2.78
C LEU A 119 -0.57 7.55 4.04
N LEU A 120 0.09 7.50 5.19
CA LEU A 120 -0.42 8.09 6.44
C LEU A 120 -0.58 9.61 6.30
N SER A 121 0.44 10.30 5.77
CA SER A 121 0.37 11.73 5.47
C SER A 121 -0.75 12.08 4.49
N ALA A 122 -1.12 11.16 3.60
CA ALA A 122 -2.23 11.30 2.67
C ALA A 122 -3.60 10.88 3.24
N GLY A 123 -3.70 10.56 4.54
CA GLY A 123 -4.97 10.25 5.21
C GLY A 123 -5.39 8.78 5.13
N ALA A 124 -4.44 7.86 5.01
CA ALA A 124 -4.74 6.43 5.07
C ALA A 124 -5.35 6.03 6.42
N ARG A 125 -6.47 5.31 6.36
CA ARG A 125 -7.22 4.84 7.52
C ARG A 125 -6.59 3.60 8.14
N LEU A 126 -6.51 3.63 9.47
CA LEU A 126 -5.95 2.54 10.28
C LEU A 126 -6.99 1.48 10.70
N ASP A 127 -8.26 1.87 10.68
CA ASP A 127 -9.40 1.11 11.21
C ASP A 127 -10.01 0.13 10.18
N LEU A 128 -9.63 0.27 8.91
CA LEU A 128 -10.12 -0.59 7.83
C LEU A 128 -9.68 -2.03 8.05
N ARG A 129 -10.53 -2.96 7.62
CA ARG A 129 -10.30 -4.39 7.75
C ARG A 129 -10.38 -5.09 6.40
N ASN A 130 -9.44 -5.97 6.14
CA ASN A 130 -9.51 -6.86 4.99
C ASN A 130 -10.59 -7.96 5.22
N TYR A 131 -10.77 -8.85 4.26
CA TYR A 131 -11.80 -9.90 4.36
C TYR A 131 -11.43 -11.03 5.34
N ARG A 132 -10.23 -10.96 5.94
CA ARG A 132 -9.80 -11.78 7.08
C ARG A 132 -9.90 -11.04 8.40
N ASN A 133 -10.57 -9.88 8.40
CA ASN A 133 -10.78 -9.03 9.56
C ASN A 133 -9.49 -8.40 10.11
N TRP A 134 -8.41 -8.37 9.32
CA TRP A 134 -7.11 -7.81 9.70
C TRP A 134 -7.00 -6.33 9.37
N THR A 135 -6.48 -5.55 10.31
CA THR A 135 -6.06 -4.15 10.11
C THR A 135 -4.58 -4.07 9.71
N ALA A 136 -4.07 -2.86 9.43
CA ALA A 136 -2.63 -2.66 9.21
C ALA A 136 -1.78 -3.09 10.43
N ALA A 137 -2.29 -2.90 11.65
CA ALA A 137 -1.61 -3.32 12.89
C ALA A 137 -1.53 -4.86 13.03
N ASP A 138 -2.45 -5.62 12.45
CA ASP A 138 -2.37 -7.09 12.48
C ASP A 138 -1.21 -7.62 11.63
N PHE A 139 -0.82 -6.92 10.56
CA PHE A 139 0.35 -7.25 9.73
C PHE A 139 1.68 -6.85 10.36
N ALA A 140 1.67 -5.96 11.36
CA ALA A 140 2.85 -5.51 12.08
C ALA A 140 3.39 -6.55 13.08
N ARG A 141 2.67 -7.65 13.33
CA ARG A 141 3.01 -8.63 14.37
C ARG A 141 4.19 -9.52 13.95
N GLY A 142 5.37 -9.22 14.50
CA GLY A 142 6.56 -10.07 14.41
C GLY A 142 7.75 -9.42 13.71
N ASP A 143 7.57 -8.25 13.09
CA ASP A 143 8.63 -7.49 12.44
C ASP A 143 9.06 -6.29 13.29
N SER A 144 10.30 -5.83 13.08
CA SER A 144 10.81 -4.60 13.68
C SER A 144 10.26 -3.39 12.93
N LEU A 145 9.09 -2.89 13.33
CA LEU A 145 8.56 -1.66 12.73
C LEU A 145 9.37 -0.45 13.20
N PRO A 146 9.57 0.55 12.31
CA PRO A 146 9.99 1.87 12.73
C PRO A 146 9.04 2.43 13.77
N ARG A 147 9.62 3.10 14.77
CA ARG A 147 8.89 3.68 15.91
C ARG A 147 7.68 4.53 15.50
N PHE A 148 7.82 5.33 14.46
CA PHE A 148 6.74 6.19 13.98
C PHE A 148 5.52 5.38 13.49
N LEU A 149 5.73 4.21 12.85
CA LEU A 149 4.63 3.35 12.40
C LEU A 149 4.00 2.58 13.56
N SER A 150 4.80 2.11 14.52
CA SER A 150 4.23 1.46 15.71
C SER A 150 3.34 2.43 16.49
N GLU A 151 3.81 3.67 16.71
CA GLU A 151 3.03 4.70 17.41
C GLU A 151 1.75 5.06 16.65
N ALA A 152 1.84 5.22 15.32
CA ALA A 152 0.67 5.47 14.49
C ALA A 152 -0.36 4.33 14.56
N LEU A 153 0.09 3.07 14.39
CA LEU A 153 -0.78 1.88 14.36
C LEU A 153 -1.40 1.54 15.73
N GLU A 154 -0.74 1.92 16.82
CA GLU A 154 -1.27 1.78 18.18
C GLU A 154 -2.31 2.86 18.55
N GLY A 155 -2.57 3.82 17.66
CA GLY A 155 -3.53 4.89 17.89
C GLY A 155 -2.97 6.04 18.73
N GLN A 156 -1.64 6.19 18.79
CA GLN A 156 -0.98 7.35 19.42
C GLN A 156 -0.87 8.52 18.42
N THR A 157 -1.96 8.81 17.70
CA THR A 157 -2.02 9.88 16.68
C THR A 157 -1.82 11.28 17.26
N ALA A 158 -1.91 11.46 18.57
CA ALA A 158 -1.70 12.73 19.25
C ALA A 158 -0.26 13.28 19.10
N GLU A 159 0.75 12.43 18.91
CA GLU A 159 2.15 12.87 18.75
C GLU A 159 2.46 13.20 17.27
N ALA A 160 1.94 12.41 16.32
CA ALA A 160 2.11 12.64 14.88
C ALA A 160 1.37 13.90 14.40
N GLU A 161 0.18 14.16 14.94
CA GLU A 161 -0.56 15.42 14.73
C GLU A 161 0.14 16.61 15.41
N ARG A 162 0.79 16.41 16.56
CA ARG A 162 1.61 17.45 17.20
C ARG A 162 2.86 17.80 16.41
N ILE A 163 3.58 16.81 15.89
CA ILE A 163 4.81 17.04 15.12
C ILE A 163 4.49 17.71 13.78
N THR A 164 3.36 17.35 13.15
CA THR A 164 2.89 18.04 11.94
C THR A 164 2.36 19.44 12.23
N ALA A 165 1.65 19.65 13.35
CA ALA A 165 1.22 20.99 13.79
C ALA A 165 2.41 21.90 14.14
N ASP A 166 3.44 21.38 14.81
CA ASP A 166 4.65 22.14 15.18
C ASP A 166 5.54 22.45 13.97
N ALA A 167 5.60 21.54 12.99
CA ALA A 167 6.28 21.80 11.72
C ALA A 167 5.58 22.90 10.91
N VAL A 168 4.24 22.87 10.84
CA VAL A 168 3.44 23.91 10.15
C VAL A 168 3.50 25.25 10.91
N ALA A 169 3.50 25.24 12.24
CA ALA A 169 3.65 26.44 13.05
C ALA A 169 5.04 27.07 12.94
N SER A 170 6.09 26.26 12.83
CA SER A 170 7.48 26.75 12.65
C SER A 170 7.71 27.36 11.27
N SER A 171 7.02 26.87 10.23
CA SER A 171 7.07 27.45 8.88
C SER A 171 6.31 28.79 8.75
N PHE A 172 5.37 29.09 9.65
CA PHE A 172 4.61 30.34 9.65
C PHE A 172 5.32 31.51 10.37
N PHE A 173 6.36 31.25 11.16
CA PHE A 173 7.10 32.27 11.93
C PHE A 173 8.37 32.81 11.23
N GLN A 174 8.63 32.41 9.97
CA GLN A 174 9.77 32.87 9.18
C GLN A 174 9.41 33.83 8.03
N ILE A 175 8.30 34.60 8.15
CA ILE A 175 8.01 35.74 7.27
C ILE A 175 7.95 37.02 8.10
#